data_AF-A0A920NZ26-F1
#
_entry.id   AF-A0A920NZ26-F1
#
_cell.length_a   1.000
_cell.length_b   1.000
_cell.length_c   1.000
_cell.angle_alpha   90.00
_cell.angle_beta   90.00
_cell.angle_gamma   90.00
#
_symmetry.space_group_name_H-M   'P 1'
#
loop_
_entity.id
_entity.type
_entity.pdbx_description
1 polymer ?
#
loop_
_entity_poly.entity_id
_entity_poly.type
_entity_poly.pdbx_seq_one_letter_code
_entity_poly.pdbx_strand_id
1 'polypeptide(L)'
;MRMNLDNCINCGRCVRACDEIQGSFVLTMSGRGFESKITTDNDMLFGDSSCVSCGACAHTCPTDAISDVFQSKSVAVDEKVRTTCSYCGVGCNLEASNLKIIKLLQ
;
A
#
# COMPACT_ATOMS: atom_id res chain seq x y z
N MET A 1 6.29 -5.10 -2.45
CA MET A 1 6.06 -3.66 -2.15
C MET A 1 7.30 -2.88 -2.51
N ARG A 2 7.15 -1.63 -2.97
CA ARG A 2 8.27 -0.75 -3.35
C ARG A 2 8.19 0.56 -2.55
N MET A 3 9.35 1.04 -2.11
CA MET A 3 9.47 2.28 -1.34
C MET A 3 10.43 3.23 -2.07
N ASN A 4 9.96 4.44 -2.37
CA ASN A 4 10.76 5.55 -2.88
C ASN A 4 10.43 6.80 -2.07
N LEU A 5 11.28 7.13 -1.11
CA LEU A 5 11.03 8.22 -0.16
C LEU A 5 11.30 9.62 -0.74
N ASP A 6 11.88 9.73 -1.95
CA ASP A 6 12.09 11.03 -2.60
C ASP A 6 10.76 11.76 -2.87
N ASN A 7 9.69 11.00 -3.08
CA ASN A 7 8.34 11.52 -3.29
C ASN A 7 7.53 11.61 -1.98
N CYS A 8 8.12 11.32 -0.82
CA CYS A 8 7.40 11.29 0.46
C CYS A 8 7.14 12.71 0.98
N ILE A 9 5.88 12.98 1.32
CA ILE A 9 5.45 14.26 1.93
C ILE A 9 5.22 14.15 3.46
N ASN A 10 5.70 13.08 4.09
CA ASN A 10 5.60 12.83 5.53
C ASN A 10 4.18 12.96 6.13
N CYS A 11 3.15 12.62 5.35
CA CYS A 11 1.75 12.75 5.78
C CYS A 11 1.29 11.70 6.82
N GLY A 12 2.10 10.67 7.11
CA GLY A 12 1.80 9.64 8.11
C GLY A 12 0.63 8.69 7.77
N ARG A 13 0.01 8.80 6.58
CA ARG A 13 -1.12 7.94 6.19
C ARG A 13 -0.75 6.46 6.14
N CYS A 14 0.43 6.13 5.64
CA CYS A 14 0.92 4.75 5.56
C CYS A 14 1.11 4.11 6.95
N VAL A 15 1.62 4.87 7.92
CA VAL A 15 1.80 4.43 9.32
C VAL A 15 0.43 4.12 9.92
N ARG A 16 -0.52 5.06 9.84
CA ARG A 16 -1.89 4.84 10.33
C ARG A 16 -2.59 3.66 9.64
N ALA A 17 -2.43 3.48 8.33
CA ALA A 17 -2.98 2.32 7.65
C ALA A 17 -2.36 0.99 8.13
N CYS A 18 -1.08 0.98 8.44
CA CYS A 18 -0.39 -0.20 8.96
C CYS A 18 -0.88 -0.60 10.36
N ASP A 19 -1.19 0.40 11.17
CA ASP A 19 -1.67 0.31 12.55
C ASP A 19 -3.19 0.06 12.59
N GLU A 20 -4.00 1.00 12.13
CA GLU A 20 -5.45 0.99 12.31
C GLU A 20 -6.18 0.00 11.40
N ILE A 21 -5.65 -0.29 10.20
CA ILE A 21 -6.32 -1.18 9.23
C ILE A 21 -5.81 -2.61 9.35
N GLN A 22 -4.48 -2.80 9.43
CA GLN A 22 -3.90 -4.14 9.58
C GLN A 22 -3.59 -4.56 11.02
N GLY A 23 -3.32 -3.62 11.93
CA GLY A 23 -2.86 -3.96 13.29
C GLY A 23 -1.47 -4.58 13.32
N SER A 24 -0.63 -4.30 12.32
CA SER A 24 0.70 -4.93 12.17
C SER A 24 1.86 -4.09 12.71
N PHE A 25 1.67 -2.78 12.86
CA PHE A 25 2.63 -1.85 13.48
C PHE A 25 4.05 -1.83 12.86
N VAL A 26 4.20 -2.30 11.61
CA VAL A 26 5.50 -2.43 10.93
C VAL A 26 6.09 -1.08 10.51
N LEU A 27 5.23 -0.09 10.22
CA LEU A 27 5.65 1.21 9.73
C LEU A 27 5.71 2.24 10.85
N THR A 28 6.78 3.02 10.90
CA THR A 28 6.93 4.14 11.83
C THR A 28 7.59 5.35 11.18
N MET A 29 7.51 6.50 11.85
CA MET A 29 8.26 7.70 11.50
C MET A 29 9.50 7.77 12.39
N SER A 30 10.68 7.66 11.78
CA SER A 30 11.96 7.81 12.47
C SER A 30 12.58 9.17 12.19
N GLY A 31 13.42 9.65 13.09
CA GLY A 31 14.01 10.99 13.03
C GLY A 31 13.11 12.10 13.56
N ARG A 32 13.55 13.36 13.43
CA ARG A 32 12.80 14.55 13.87
C ARG A 32 12.97 15.70 12.89
N GLY A 33 11.93 16.54 12.79
CA GLY A 33 11.95 17.72 11.92
C GLY A 33 12.16 17.33 10.45
N PHE A 34 13.14 17.98 9.80
CA PHE A 34 13.49 17.71 8.41
C PHE A 34 14.11 16.33 8.17
N GLU A 35 14.66 15.69 9.20
CA GLU A 35 15.22 14.33 9.10
C GLU A 35 14.16 13.25 9.34
N SER A 36 12.88 13.63 9.45
CA SER A 36 11.79 12.66 9.59
C SER A 36 11.64 11.85 8.31
N LYS A 37 11.75 10.52 8.42
CA LYS A 37 11.55 9.57 7.33
C LYS A 37 10.68 8.40 7.77
N ILE A 38 9.88 7.91 6.82
CA ILE A 38 9.17 6.64 7.02
C ILE A 38 10.18 5.51 7.01
N THR A 39 10.08 4.61 7.97
CA THR A 39 10.91 3.41 8.06
C THR A 39 10.05 2.19 8.43
N THR A 40 10.60 1.00 8.21
CA THR A 40 10.00 -0.26 8.65
C THR A 40 10.71 -0.79 9.92
N ASP A 41 10.33 -1.97 10.41
CA ASP A 41 11.02 -2.66 11.50
C ASP A 41 12.56 -2.59 11.33
N ASN A 42 13.24 -1.96 12.29
CA ASN A 42 14.70 -1.85 12.33
C ASN A 42 15.34 -1.29 11.03
N ASP A 43 14.65 -0.41 10.30
CA ASP A 43 15.13 0.16 9.01
C ASP A 43 15.40 -0.91 7.93
N MET A 44 14.69 -2.04 8.01
CA MET A 44 14.77 -3.13 7.03
C MET A 44 13.96 -2.84 5.77
N LEU A 45 14.14 -3.69 4.75
CA LEU A 45 13.27 -3.71 3.58
C LEU A 45 11.94 -4.38 3.92
N PHE A 46 10.90 -4.12 3.12
CA PHE A 46 9.59 -4.77 3.30
C PHE A 46 9.65 -6.31 3.26
N GLY A 47 10.59 -6.90 2.52
CA GLY A 47 10.73 -8.36 2.44
C GLY A 47 11.38 -8.99 3.67
N ASP A 48 12.15 -8.20 4.42
CA ASP A 48 12.93 -8.65 5.57
C ASP A 48 12.31 -8.23 6.92
N SER A 49 11.26 -7.41 6.88
CA SER A 49 10.47 -6.97 8.04
C SER A 49 9.28 -7.89 8.29
N SER A 50 8.51 -7.64 9.35
CA SER A 50 7.26 -8.37 9.64
C SER A 50 6.09 -8.04 8.70
N CYS A 51 6.34 -7.30 7.61
CA CYS A 51 5.32 -6.91 6.62
C CYS A 51 4.75 -8.11 5.87
N VAL A 52 3.44 -8.35 6.01
CA VAL A 52 2.71 -9.41 5.27
C VAL A 52 2.26 -9.00 3.86
N SER A 53 2.74 -7.86 3.36
CA SER A 53 2.41 -7.35 2.02
C SER A 53 0.90 -7.15 1.75
N CYS A 54 0.15 -6.69 2.74
CA CYS A 54 -1.30 -6.43 2.63
C CYS A 54 -1.69 -5.29 1.66
N GLY A 55 -0.74 -4.41 1.30
CA GLY A 55 -0.97 -3.31 0.36
C GLY A 55 -1.73 -2.09 0.90
N ALA A 56 -2.24 -2.09 2.14
CA ALA A 56 -3.01 -0.98 2.71
C ALA A 56 -2.23 0.35 2.69
N CYS A 57 -0.94 0.32 3.04
CA CYS A 57 -0.07 1.49 3.00
C CYS A 57 0.16 2.04 1.58
N ALA A 58 0.29 1.18 0.57
CA ALA A 58 0.38 1.60 -0.83
C ALA A 58 -0.93 2.21 -1.32
N HIS A 59 -2.08 1.63 -0.95
CA HIS A 59 -3.39 2.17 -1.34
C HIS A 59 -3.66 3.57 -0.79
N THR A 60 -3.24 3.87 0.44
CA THR A 60 -3.43 5.20 1.02
C THR A 60 -2.35 6.22 0.65
N CYS A 61 -1.22 5.81 0.06
CA CYS A 61 -0.14 6.73 -0.29
C CYS A 61 -0.59 7.67 -1.43
N PRO A 62 -0.56 9.00 -1.24
CA PRO A 62 -1.00 9.95 -2.26
C PRO A 62 0.07 10.26 -3.32
N THR A 63 1.35 10.04 -3.03
CA THR A 63 2.49 10.41 -3.88
C THR A 63 3.24 9.21 -4.47
N ASP A 64 2.69 8.00 -4.30
CA ASP A 64 3.31 6.73 -4.69
C ASP A 64 4.71 6.48 -4.09
N ALA A 65 5.05 7.19 -3.01
CA ALA A 65 6.27 6.94 -2.22
C ALA A 65 6.29 5.52 -1.64
N ILE A 66 5.12 4.94 -1.38
CA ILE A 66 4.93 3.50 -1.15
C ILE A 66 3.93 3.03 -2.20
N SER A 67 4.33 2.03 -2.98
CA SER A 67 3.53 1.48 -4.08
C SER A 67 3.65 -0.04 -4.17
N ASP A 68 2.71 -0.67 -4.85
CA ASP A 68 2.85 -2.06 -5.27
C ASP A 68 3.83 -2.17 -6.45
N VAL A 69 4.38 -3.36 -6.68
CA VAL A 69 5.39 -3.57 -7.73
C VAL A 69 4.82 -3.48 -9.16
N PHE A 70 3.50 -3.58 -9.31
CA PHE A 70 2.79 -3.57 -10.57
C PHE A 70 2.15 -2.21 -10.90
N GLN A 71 2.33 -1.19 -10.04
CA GLN A 71 1.79 0.16 -10.19
C GLN A 71 0.29 0.17 -10.53
N SER A 72 -0.49 -0.62 -9.78
CA SER A 72 -1.91 -0.84 -10.06
C SER A 72 -2.74 0.45 -10.11
N LYS A 73 -2.30 1.53 -9.44
CA LYS A 73 -2.91 2.87 -9.45
C LYS A 73 -2.72 3.66 -10.74
N SER A 74 -1.66 3.38 -11.51
CA SER A 74 -1.18 4.26 -12.58
C SER A 74 -1.59 3.80 -13.98
N VAL A 75 -2.26 2.66 -14.09
CA VAL A 75 -2.65 2.09 -15.38
C VAL A 75 -3.91 2.81 -15.88
N ALA A 76 -3.77 3.54 -17.00
CA ALA A 76 -4.91 4.04 -17.76
C ALA A 76 -5.66 2.86 -18.37
N VAL A 77 -6.97 2.80 -18.14
CA VAL A 77 -7.81 1.66 -18.49
C VAL A 77 -9.07 2.17 -19.17
N ASP A 78 -9.42 1.58 -20.32
CA ASP A 78 -10.59 1.95 -21.12
C ASP A 78 -11.93 1.51 -20.49
N GLU A 79 -11.98 0.34 -19.84
CA GLU A 79 -13.21 -0.18 -19.23
C GLU A 79 -12.96 -0.79 -17.83
N LYS A 80 -13.80 -0.47 -16.84
CA LYS A 80 -13.69 -1.04 -15.48
C LYS A 80 -14.93 -1.84 -15.16
N VAL A 81 -14.75 -3.12 -14.84
CA VAL A 81 -15.84 -4.02 -14.44
C VAL A 81 -15.68 -4.34 -12.96
N ARG A 82 -16.77 -4.18 -12.20
CA ARG A 82 -16.83 -4.62 -10.80
C ARG A 82 -17.13 -6.10 -10.73
N THR A 83 -16.36 -6.83 -9.94
CA THR A 83 -16.49 -8.26 -9.71
C THR A 83 -16.22 -8.59 -8.24
N THR A 84 -16.39 -9.84 -7.85
CA THR A 84 -16.21 -10.33 -6.48
C THR A 84 -15.06 -11.33 -6.42
N CYS A 85 -14.25 -11.27 -5.37
CA CYS A 85 -13.16 -12.21 -5.13
C CYS A 85 -13.70 -13.59 -4.72
N SER A 86 -13.40 -14.62 -5.52
CA SER A 86 -13.85 -16.00 -5.29
C SER A 86 -12.90 -16.83 -4.40
N TYR A 87 -11.88 -16.21 -3.79
CA TYR A 87 -10.79 -16.96 -3.15
C TYR A 87 -11.14 -17.52 -1.77
N CYS A 88 -11.67 -16.68 -0.86
CA CYS A 88 -11.81 -17.05 0.56
C CYS A 88 -13.24 -16.88 1.12
N GLY A 89 -14.27 -16.79 0.26
CA GLY A 89 -15.67 -16.72 0.67
C GLY A 89 -16.12 -15.38 1.30
N VAL A 90 -15.19 -14.49 1.66
CA VAL A 90 -15.48 -13.12 2.17
C VAL A 90 -16.19 -12.27 1.12
N GLY A 91 -15.91 -12.52 -0.17
CA GLY A 91 -16.55 -11.80 -1.27
C GLY A 91 -16.10 -10.35 -1.40
N CYS A 92 -14.80 -10.08 -1.27
CA CYS A 92 -14.26 -8.73 -1.46
C CYS A 92 -14.61 -8.17 -2.85
N ASN A 93 -15.10 -6.92 -2.90
CA ASN A 93 -15.38 -6.24 -4.16
C ASN A 93 -14.07 -5.82 -4.86
N LEU A 94 -13.99 -6.10 -6.16
CA LEU A 94 -12.84 -5.86 -7.02
C LEU A 94 -13.25 -5.04 -8.23
N GLU A 95 -12.37 -4.15 -8.70
CA GLU A 95 -12.43 -3.57 -10.04
C GLU A 95 -11.36 -4.22 -10.92
N ALA A 96 -11.77 -4.75 -12.06
CA ALA A 96 -10.91 -5.41 -13.03
C ALA A 96 -11.08 -4.84 -14.44
N SER A 97 -10.03 -4.98 -15.25
CA SER A 97 -10.06 -4.68 -16.68
C SER A 97 -9.00 -5.48 -17.44
N ASN A 98 -9.32 -5.91 -18.66
CA ASN A 98 -8.40 -6.68 -19.51
C ASN A 98 -7.71 -7.82 -18.75
N LEU A 99 -8.51 -8.58 -17.96
CA LEU A 99 -8.06 -9.69 -17.10
C LEU A 99 -7.08 -9.30 -15.96
N LYS A 100 -6.90 -8.01 -15.67
CA LYS A 100 -6.10 -7.51 -14.55
C LYS A 100 -6.98 -6.94 -13.45
N ILE A 101 -6.64 -7.23 -12.20
CA ILE A 101 -7.24 -6.58 -11.03
C ILE A 101 -6.59 -5.20 -10.88
N ILE A 102 -7.39 -4.15 -10.92
CA ILE A 102 -6.94 -2.75 -10.79
C ILE A 102 -6.98 -2.34 -9.33
N LYS A 103 -8.06 -2.70 -8.62
CA LYS A 103 -8.29 -2.21 -7.27
C LYS A 103 -9.21 -3.12 -6.47
N LEU A 104 -8.85 -3.37 -5.21
CA LEU A 104 -9.76 -3.86 -4.18
C LEU A 104 -10.55 -2.68 -3.61
N LEU A 105 -11.87 -2.78 -3.56
CA LEU A 105 -12.79 -1.75 -3.05
C LEU A 105 -13.12 -1.91 -1.56
N GLN A 106 -12.23 -2.52 -0.77
CA GLN A 106 -12.42 -2.70 0.66
C GLN A 106 -12.15 -1.42 1.46
#